data_AF-A0A540MDU0-F1
#
_entry.id   AF-A0A540MDU0-F1
#
_cell.length_a   1.000
_cell.length_b   1.000
_cell.length_c   1.000
_cell.angle_alpha   90.00
_cell.angle_beta   90.00
_cell.angle_gamma   90.00
#
_symmetry.space_group_name_H-M   'P 1'
#
loop_
_entity.id
_entity.type
_entity.pdbx_description
1 polymer ?
#
loop_
_entity_poly.entity_id
_entity_poly.type
_entity_poly.pdbx_seq_one_letter_code
_entity_poly.pdbx_strand_id
1 'polypeptide(L)'
;MLDAGMDKLISLKEFTDASNGYLVNDDCVVGAEVFVCKEKRAAKAEFLSMSYYSFTYKHVWNVENFSKLDAKLDSEPFTVGNKKWKIVLHPKGESHGKGTHISLFLALAEPEILPPRSKTCAEFSLRIVYPMNSKTNHCQKGTTRKG
;
A
#
# COMPACT_ATOMS: atom_id res chain seq x y z
N MET A 1 14.55 3.76 5.10
CA MET A 1 13.11 3.45 5.24
C MET A 1 12.80 2.29 4.31
N LEU A 2 11.81 1.47 4.64
CA LEU A 2 11.48 0.27 3.90
C LEU A 2 10.10 0.49 3.28
N ASP A 3 10.07 1.34 2.27
CA ASP A 3 8.88 1.81 1.57
C ASP A 3 8.87 1.25 0.15
N ALA A 4 7.68 0.81 -0.26
CA ALA A 4 7.45 0.31 -1.59
C ALA A 4 6.08 0.80 -2.05
N GLY A 5 6.02 1.38 -3.25
CA GLY A 5 4.84 2.10 -3.68
C GLY A 5 4.96 2.62 -5.10
N MET A 6 4.09 3.57 -5.42
CA MET A 6 3.91 4.11 -6.75
C MET A 6 3.96 5.62 -6.68
N ASP A 7 4.97 6.20 -7.31
CA ASP A 7 5.13 7.64 -7.43
C ASP A 7 4.14 8.25 -8.44
N LYS A 8 3.60 7.47 -9.38
CA LYS A 8 2.60 7.90 -10.37
C LYS A 8 1.35 7.01 -10.37
N LEU A 9 0.56 7.03 -9.30
CA LEU A 9 -0.63 6.17 -9.22
C LEU A 9 -1.76 6.65 -10.13
N ILE A 10 -2.09 7.94 -10.06
CA ILE A 10 -3.12 8.59 -10.87
C ILE A 10 -2.74 10.06 -11.04
N SER A 11 -3.00 10.63 -12.21
CA SER A 11 -2.74 12.06 -12.43
C SER A 11 -3.69 12.90 -11.57
N LEU A 12 -3.23 14.07 -11.11
CA LEU A 12 -4.07 15.00 -10.35
C LEU A 12 -5.31 15.40 -11.15
N LYS A 13 -5.14 15.62 -12.45
CA LYS A 13 -6.25 15.97 -13.36
C LYS A 13 -7.34 14.90 -13.36
N GLU A 14 -6.96 13.63 -13.53
CA GLU A 14 -7.90 12.51 -13.57
C GLU A 14 -8.54 12.27 -12.20
N PHE A 15 -7.77 12.42 -11.12
CA PHE A 15 -8.27 12.24 -9.76
C PHE A 15 -9.31 13.29 -9.37
N THR A 16 -9.07 14.57 -9.69
CA THR A 16 -9.99 15.67 -9.35
C THR A 16 -11.17 15.82 -10.30
N ASP A 17 -11.18 15.07 -11.42
CA ASP A 17 -12.29 15.08 -12.35
C ASP A 17 -13.52 14.41 -11.70
N ALA A 18 -14.54 15.21 -11.41
CA ALA A 18 -15.76 14.76 -10.76
C ALA A 18 -16.50 13.67 -11.55
N SER A 19 -16.30 13.58 -12.87
CA SER A 19 -16.90 12.53 -13.71
C SER A 19 -16.29 11.15 -13.45
N ASN A 20 -15.05 11.10 -12.95
CA ASN A 20 -14.41 9.85 -12.60
C ASN A 20 -14.90 9.34 -11.25
N GLY A 21 -15.19 10.21 -10.29
CA GLY A 21 -15.79 9.85 -9.00
C GLY A 21 -14.81 9.46 -7.89
N TYR A 22 -13.50 9.63 -8.10
CA TYR A 22 -12.47 9.31 -7.08
C TYR A 22 -12.52 10.24 -5.86
N LEU A 23 -12.97 11.48 -6.07
CA LEU A 23 -13.12 12.51 -5.05
C LEU A 23 -14.60 12.91 -5.00
N VAL A 24 -15.28 12.58 -3.90
CA VAL A 24 -16.70 12.87 -3.68
C VAL A 24 -16.82 13.68 -2.40
N ASN A 25 -17.46 14.85 -2.47
CA ASN A 25 -17.56 15.77 -1.33
C ASN A 25 -16.19 16.15 -0.73
N ASP A 26 -15.15 16.24 -1.56
CA ASP A 26 -13.76 16.46 -1.15
C ASP A 26 -13.12 15.31 -0.33
N ASP A 27 -13.77 14.15 -0.29
CA ASP A 27 -13.28 12.96 0.38
C ASP A 27 -12.93 11.88 -0.65
N CYS A 28 -11.88 11.09 -0.36
CA CYS A 28 -11.49 9.96 -1.18
C CYS A 28 -11.18 8.74 -0.32
N VAL A 29 -11.37 7.55 -0.90
CA VAL A 29 -11.07 6.30 -0.21
C VAL A 29 -9.84 5.67 -0.83
N VAL A 30 -8.86 5.34 0.00
CA VAL A 30 -7.63 4.66 -0.40
C VAL A 30 -7.65 3.24 0.14
N GLY A 31 -7.19 2.29 -0.66
CA GLY A 31 -7.11 0.88 -0.28
C GLY A 31 -5.71 0.32 -0.49
N ALA A 32 -5.28 -0.53 0.44
CA ALA A 32 -4.11 -1.38 0.28
C ALA A 32 -4.51 -2.85 0.47
N GLU A 33 -4.16 -3.69 -0.49
CA GLU A 33 -4.21 -5.14 -0.33
C GLU A 33 -2.78 -5.65 -0.14
N VAL A 34 -2.49 -6.19 1.03
CA VAL A 34 -1.14 -6.65 1.39
C VAL A 34 -1.13 -8.17 1.46
N PHE A 35 -0.19 -8.77 0.73
CA PHE A 35 0.06 -10.20 0.68
C PHE A 35 1.45 -10.49 1.22
N VAL A 36 1.53 -11.14 2.38
CA VAL A 36 2.81 -11.47 3.01
C VAL A 36 3.06 -12.97 2.93
N CYS A 37 4.15 -13.35 2.26
CA CYS A 37 4.67 -14.71 2.25
C CYS A 37 5.89 -14.81 3.16
N LYS A 38 5.80 -15.67 4.18
CA LYS A 38 6.97 -16.01 5.01
C LYS A 38 7.61 -17.28 4.49
N GLU A 39 8.83 -17.16 3.99
CA GLU A 39 9.69 -18.31 3.74
C GLU A 39 10.50 -18.62 5.02
N LYS A 40 10.18 -19.73 5.69
CA LYS A 40 11.09 -20.31 6.68
C LYS A 40 11.95 -21.34 5.94
N ARG A 41 13.24 -21.06 5.73
CA ARG A 41 14.19 -22.14 5.39
C ARG A 41 14.36 -23.00 6.64
N ALA A 42 13.68 -24.14 6.69
CA ALA A 42 14.01 -25.19 7.65
C ALA A 42 15.44 -25.68 7.36
N ALA A 43 16.24 -25.86 8.40
CA ALA A 43 17.56 -26.47 8.27
C ALA A 43 17.39 -27.90 7.73
N LYS A 44 18.35 -28.30 6.89
CA LYS A 44 18.44 -29.55 6.13
C LYS A 44 18.25 -30.79 7.03
N ALA A 45 17.01 -31.29 7.19
CA ALA A 45 16.72 -32.69 7.59
C ALA A 45 15.22 -33.07 7.57
N GLU A 46 14.27 -32.14 7.69
CA GLU A 46 12.83 -32.49 7.68
C GLU A 46 12.15 -32.07 6.38
N PHE A 47 12.11 -33.02 5.45
CA PHE A 47 11.33 -32.99 4.23
C PHE A 47 9.84 -33.17 4.61
N LEU A 48 8.97 -32.29 4.07
CA LEU A 48 7.50 -32.41 3.98
C LEU A 48 6.59 -31.77 5.06
N SER A 49 6.98 -30.63 5.63
CA SER A 49 5.96 -29.64 6.03
C SER A 49 6.48 -28.22 5.84
N MET A 50 6.59 -27.84 4.57
CA MET A 50 6.66 -26.44 4.15
C MET A 50 5.33 -25.78 4.54
N SER A 51 5.23 -25.29 5.77
CA SER A 51 4.11 -24.42 6.16
C SER A 51 4.31 -23.05 5.50
N TYR A 52 4.08 -22.97 4.18
CA TYR A 52 3.81 -21.70 3.55
C TYR A 52 2.52 -21.19 4.20
N TYR A 53 2.60 -20.09 4.93
CA TYR A 53 1.41 -19.36 5.33
C TYR A 53 1.49 -18.00 4.66
N SER A 54 0.52 -17.73 3.78
CA SER A 54 0.30 -16.44 3.19
C SER A 54 -0.78 -15.69 3.98
N PHE A 55 -0.50 -14.45 4.33
CA PHE A 55 -1.49 -13.56 4.93
C PHE A 55 -1.95 -12.58 3.86
N THR A 56 -3.25 -12.57 3.56
CA THR A 56 -3.88 -11.53 2.72
C THR A 56 -4.71 -10.63 3.62
N TYR A 57 -4.48 -9.33 3.56
CA TYR A 57 -5.25 -8.35 4.31
C TYR A 57 -5.60 -7.15 3.44
N LYS A 58 -6.86 -6.72 3.50
CA LYS A 58 -7.36 -5.53 2.80
C LYS A 58 -7.59 -4.43 3.82
N HIS A 59 -6.78 -3.39 3.75
CA HIS A 59 -6.96 -2.17 4.52
C HIS A 59 -7.64 -1.11 3.65
N VAL A 60 -8.61 -0.40 4.23
CA VAL A 60 -9.31 0.72 3.61
C VAL A 60 -9.18 1.92 4.53
N TRP A 61 -8.77 3.05 3.97
CA TRP A 61 -8.54 4.31 4.66
C TRP A 61 -9.34 5.42 3.98
N ASN A 62 -10.22 6.07 4.73
CA ASN A 62 -10.94 7.25 4.28
C ASN A 62 -10.07 8.49 4.51
N VAL A 63 -9.88 9.29 3.46
CA VAL A 63 -9.10 10.52 3.48
C VAL A 63 -10.07 11.67 3.27
N GLU A 64 -10.26 12.46 4.31
CA GLU A 64 -11.22 13.57 4.31
C GLU A 64 -10.55 14.90 3.93
N ASN A 65 -11.33 15.81 3.35
CA ASN A 65 -10.88 17.16 2.99
C ASN A 65 -9.60 17.18 2.12
N PHE A 66 -9.54 16.34 1.09
CA PHE A 66 -8.35 16.14 0.24
C PHE A 66 -7.80 17.45 -0.32
N SER A 67 -8.66 18.39 -0.73
CA SER A 67 -8.25 19.68 -1.28
C SER A 67 -7.35 20.50 -0.33
N LYS A 68 -7.47 20.29 0.98
CA LYS A 68 -6.69 20.98 2.02
C LYS A 68 -5.35 20.30 2.32
N LEU A 69 -5.09 19.13 1.72
CA LEU A 69 -3.90 18.34 2.00
C LEU A 69 -2.74 18.80 1.11
N ASP A 70 -1.73 19.38 1.74
CA ASP A 70 -0.52 19.88 1.05
C ASP A 70 0.76 19.11 1.46
N ALA A 71 0.70 18.40 2.59
CA ALA A 71 1.77 17.53 3.08
C ALA A 71 1.40 16.06 2.94
N LYS A 72 2.36 15.16 3.15
CA LYS A 72 2.12 13.71 3.20
C LYS A 72 1.27 13.34 4.42
N LEU A 73 0.49 12.26 4.30
CA LEU A 73 -0.31 11.70 5.38
C LEU A 73 -0.05 10.21 5.53
N ASP A 74 -0.14 9.73 6.76
CA ASP A 74 -0.02 8.32 7.11
C ASP A 74 -1.38 7.78 7.55
N SER A 75 -1.72 6.56 7.14
CA SER A 75 -2.87 5.84 7.70
C SER A 75 -2.57 5.35 9.12
N GLU A 76 -3.62 4.97 9.84
CA GLU A 76 -3.45 4.16 11.05
C GLU A 76 -2.70 2.85 10.72
N PRO A 77 -1.76 2.41 11.58
CA PRO A 77 -1.04 1.17 11.36
C PRO A 77 -1.93 -0.07 11.42
N PHE A 78 -1.68 -1.05 10.55
CA PHE A 78 -2.38 -2.34 10.54
C PHE A 78 -1.40 -3.52 10.49
N THR A 79 -1.77 -4.67 11.07
CA THR A 79 -0.85 -5.81 11.24
C THR A 79 -1.11 -6.91 10.22
N VAL A 80 -0.08 -7.29 9.46
CA VAL A 80 -0.10 -8.41 8.50
C VAL A 80 1.18 -9.21 8.61
N GLY A 81 1.07 -10.53 8.80
CA GLY A 81 2.24 -11.40 8.92
C GLY A 81 3.18 -11.00 10.06
N ASN A 82 2.65 -10.58 11.21
CA ASN A 82 3.38 -10.08 12.38
C ASN A 82 4.22 -8.82 12.12
N LYS A 83 3.87 -8.04 11.09
CA LYS A 83 4.50 -6.74 10.82
C LYS A 83 3.42 -5.68 10.79
N LYS A 84 3.73 -4.51 11.36
CA LYS A 84 2.88 -3.33 11.27
C LYS A 84 3.20 -2.54 10.02
N TRP A 85 2.19 -2.35 9.20
CA TRP A 85 2.23 -1.62 7.94
C TRP A 85 1.39 -0.36 8.05
N LYS A 86 1.68 0.63 7.21
CA LYS A 86 0.86 1.83 7.02
C LYS A 86 0.87 2.24 5.56
N ILE A 87 -0.21 2.88 5.13
CA ILE A 87 -0.29 3.56 3.84
C ILE A 87 0.27 4.98 4.02
N VAL A 88 1.11 5.42 3.09
CA VAL A 88 1.62 6.79 3.04
C VAL A 88 1.11 7.44 1.75
N LEU A 89 0.32 8.50 1.90
CA LEU A 89 -0.26 9.27 0.79
C LEU A 89 0.51 10.57 0.61
N HIS A 90 0.93 10.84 -0.62
CA HIS A 90 1.45 12.14 -1.04
C HIS A 90 0.44 12.78 -1.99
N PRO A 91 -0.43 13.69 -1.50
CA PRO A 91 -1.53 14.26 -2.28
C PRO A 91 -1.04 15.12 -3.44
N LYS A 92 0.17 15.68 -3.35
CA LYS A 92 0.85 16.43 -4.42
C LYS A 92 1.95 15.64 -5.12
N GLY A 93 2.00 14.33 -4.90
CA GLY A 93 2.99 13.43 -5.48
C GLY A 93 4.37 13.52 -4.85
N GLU A 94 5.18 12.51 -5.15
CA GLU A 94 6.55 12.32 -4.68
C GLU A 94 7.44 11.95 -5.88
N SER A 95 8.75 12.23 -5.80
CA SER A 95 9.72 11.87 -6.85
C SER A 95 9.25 12.28 -8.27
N HIS A 96 9.14 11.35 -9.21
CA HIS A 96 8.76 11.62 -10.61
C HIS A 96 7.29 12.03 -10.79
N GLY A 97 6.44 11.82 -9.78
CA GLY A 97 5.04 12.23 -9.79
C GLY A 97 4.77 13.58 -9.14
N LYS A 98 5.81 14.22 -8.56
CA LYS A 98 5.65 15.48 -7.83
C LYS A 98 4.97 16.56 -8.66
N GLY A 99 3.95 17.19 -8.09
CA GLY A 99 3.13 18.24 -8.69
C GLY A 99 2.17 17.77 -9.80
N THR A 100 2.19 16.49 -10.17
CA THR A 100 1.43 15.99 -11.34
C THR A 100 0.55 14.79 -11.04
N HIS A 101 0.94 13.95 -10.09
CA HIS A 101 0.25 12.71 -9.73
C HIS A 101 0.04 12.61 -8.22
N ILE A 102 -0.91 11.80 -7.81
CA ILE A 102 -0.95 11.28 -6.45
C ILE A 102 0.03 10.12 -6.35
N SER A 103 0.83 10.13 -5.28
CA SER A 103 1.72 9.01 -4.97
C SER A 103 1.25 8.29 -3.72
N LEU A 104 1.34 6.97 -3.73
CA LEU A 104 0.91 6.11 -2.64
C LEU A 104 1.95 5.04 -2.38
N PHE A 105 2.30 4.87 -1.10
CA PHE A 105 3.29 3.90 -0.67
C PHE A 105 2.77 3.04 0.46
N LEU A 106 3.30 1.83 0.54
CA LEU A 106 3.19 0.96 1.70
C LEU A 106 4.53 0.98 2.43
N ALA A 107 4.50 1.31 3.72
CA ALA A 107 5.68 1.37 4.55
C ALA A 107 5.50 0.53 5.82
N LEU A 108 6.60 0.03 6.37
CA LEU A 108 6.58 -0.48 7.74
C LEU A 108 6.37 0.69 8.71
N ALA A 109 5.40 0.55 9.61
CA ALA A 109 5.16 1.54 10.67
C ALA A 109 6.32 1.56 11.67
N GLU A 110 6.95 0.40 11.89
CA GLU A 110 8.09 0.22 12.78
C GLU A 110 9.25 -0.42 12.00
N PRO A 111 10.42 0.23 11.89
CA PRO A 111 11.58 -0.36 11.24
C PRO A 111 12.18 -1.47 12.13
N GLU A 112 11.98 -2.73 11.76
CA GLU A 112 12.59 -3.86 12.47
C GLU A 112 14.05 -4.08 12.07
N ILE A 113 14.88 -4.44 13.04
CA ILE A 113 16.14 -5.14 12.83
C ILE A 113 15.77 -6.61 12.55
N LEU A 114 15.66 -6.98 11.27
CA LEU A 114 15.44 -8.38 10.90
C LEU A 114 16.62 -9.24 11.35
N PRO A 115 16.38 -10.44 11.93
CA PRO A 115 17.43 -11.42 12.12
C PRO A 115 18.14 -11.72 10.79
N PRO A 116 19.47 -11.90 10.74
CA PRO A 116 20.26 -12.06 9.50
C PRO A 116 19.87 -13.23 8.58
N ARG A 117 18.85 -14.03 8.94
CA ARG A 117 18.44 -15.26 8.23
C ARG A 117 16.95 -15.33 7.90
N SER A 118 16.15 -14.31 8.21
CA SER A 118 14.72 -14.28 7.84
C SER A 118 14.50 -13.51 6.54
N LYS A 119 13.99 -14.18 5.50
CA LYS A 119 13.50 -13.53 4.29
C LYS A 119 11.99 -13.37 4.38
N THR A 120 11.51 -12.13 4.45
CA THR A 120 10.08 -11.84 4.36
C THR A 120 9.82 -11.28 2.96
N CYS A 121 9.03 -11.98 2.16
CA CYS A 121 8.54 -11.46 0.89
C CYS A 121 7.18 -10.80 1.14
N ALA A 122 7.01 -9.57 0.69
CA ALA A 122 5.74 -8.87 0.76
C ALA A 122 5.36 -8.38 -0.65
N GLU A 123 4.26 -8.89 -1.16
CA GLU A 123 3.62 -8.38 -2.37
C GLU A 123 2.44 -7.51 -1.93
N PHE A 124 2.16 -6.43 -2.65
CA PHE A 124 1.09 -5.52 -2.25
C PHE A 124 0.47 -4.84 -3.47
N SER A 125 -0.82 -4.57 -3.40
CA SER A 125 -1.52 -3.76 -4.40
C SER A 125 -2.06 -2.51 -3.72
N LEU A 126 -1.77 -1.35 -4.31
CA LEU A 126 -2.28 -0.06 -3.85
C LEU A 126 -3.32 0.43 -4.84
N ARG A 127 -4.43 0.96 -4.33
CA ARG A 127 -5.53 1.45 -5.17
C ARG A 127 -6.25 2.61 -4.52
N ILE A 128 -6.80 3.48 -5.36
CA ILE A 128 -7.83 4.44 -4.93
C ILE A 128 -9.18 3.77 -5.24
N VAL A 129 -10.05 3.75 -4.24
CA VAL A 129 -11.37 3.12 -4.30
C VAL A 129 -12.42 4.22 -4.39
N TYR A 130 -13.45 3.98 -5.17
CA TYR A 130 -14.58 4.90 -5.27
C TYR A 130 -15.39 4.91 -3.97
N PRO A 131 -15.74 6.08 -3.42
CA PRO A 131 -16.60 6.18 -2.22
C PRO A 131 -18.01 5.60 -2.41
N MET A 132 -18.48 5.45 -3.67
CA MET A 132 -19.77 4.84 -4.01
C MET A 132 -19.60 3.65 -4.97
N ASN A 133 -20.33 2.56 -4.70
CA ASN A 133 -20.34 1.28 -5.43
C ASN A 133 -20.57 1.39 -6.95
N SER A 134 -19.54 1.69 -7.75
CA SER A 134 -19.67 1.79 -9.22
C SER A 134 -18.47 1.20 -9.98
N LYS A 135 -18.66 -0.05 -10.44
CA LYS A 135 -18.17 -0.81 -11.62
C LYS A 135 -16.75 -0.67 -12.22
N THR A 136 -15.91 0.28 -11.86
CA THR A 136 -14.50 0.31 -12.25
C THR A 136 -13.65 0.54 -11.00
N ASN A 137 -12.47 -0.03 -10.89
CA ASN A 137 -11.53 0.22 -9.79
C ASN A 137 -10.16 0.42 -10.43
N HIS A 138 -9.49 1.56 -10.18
CA HIS A 138 -8.11 1.73 -10.64
C HIS A 138 -7.18 1.01 -9.66
N CYS A 139 -6.75 -0.19 -10.06
CA CYS A 139 -5.91 -1.08 -9.27
C CYS A 139 -4.55 -1.20 -9.95
N GLN A 140 -3.49 -0.77 -9.27
CA GLN A 140 -2.13 -1.04 -9.70
C GLN A 140 -1.44 -1.96 -8.68
N LYS A 141 -0.75 -2.99 -9.20
CA LYS A 141 -0.07 -4.01 -8.40
C LYS A 141 1.41 -3.68 -8.29
N GLY A 142 1.97 -3.83 -7.09
CA GLY A 142 3.41 -3.70 -6.82
C GLY A 142 3.97 -4.97 -6.18
N THR A 143 5.25 -5.26 -6.41
CA THR A 143 5.92 -6.40 -5.77
C THR A 143 7.20 -5.92 -5.12
N THR A 144 7.50 -6.35 -3.89
CA THR A 144 8.79 -6.09 -3.26
C THR A 144 9.36 -7.37 -2.64
N ARG A 145 10.49 -7.82 -3.18
CA ARG A 145 11.27 -8.94 -2.63
C ARG A 145 12.42 -8.36 -1.80
N LYS A 146 12.54 -8.78 -0.54
CA LYS A 146 13.75 -8.52 0.26
C LYS A 146 14.40 -9.83 0.66
N GLY A 147 15.68 -9.93 0.28
CA GLY A 147 16.52 -11.11 0.42
C GLY A 147 17.44 -11.04 1.62
#